data_AF-A0A518H734-F1
#
_entry.id   AF-A0A518H734-F1
#
_cell.length_a   1.000
_cell.length_b   1.000
_cell.length_c   1.000
_cell.angle_alpha   90.00
_cell.angle_beta   90.00
_cell.angle_gamma   90.00
#
_symmetry.space_group_name_H-M   'P 1'
#
loop_
_entity.id
_entity.type
_entity.pdbx_description
1 polymer ?
#
loop_
_entity_poly.entity_id
_entity_poly.type
_entity_poly.pdbx_seq_one_letter_code
_entity_poly.pdbx_strand_id
1 'polypeptide(L)'
;MRPDAPGLPADFSDDESAPPARSPALGLALLDPDRSAFDRLASGLVAGVDASDALAVLLAELLVLAAERLRRLALAEPRDGLPELGWCRAQALAERNARAALRELQRHQDRAAGPPPPAPSPGPKPRAKAGPTPEPGPEPVEAPPAPVPESTPEEVAEASAHWRRHIALVRGISEEWPILLRTRREVEAVAAWFGDGKTDDELMRWYPDLSRADLAACRACDAEGLCGPFDPADGPYPPGLPVLDDLPDGPGP
;
A
#
# COMPACT_ATOMS: atom_id res chain seq x y z
N MET A 1 -57.78 -43.16 10.12
CA MET A 1 -56.90 -42.37 11.00
C MET A 1 -55.58 -42.15 10.28
N ARG A 2 -55.39 -40.97 9.70
CA ARG A 2 -54.10 -40.51 9.15
C ARG A 2 -53.56 -39.48 10.15
N PRO A 3 -52.29 -39.56 10.59
CA PRO A 3 -51.73 -38.52 11.44
C PRO A 3 -51.36 -37.30 10.61
N ASP A 4 -51.78 -36.14 11.10
CA ASP A 4 -51.39 -34.81 10.63
C ASP A 4 -49.87 -34.61 10.77
N ALA A 5 -49.25 -34.12 9.70
CA ALA A 5 -47.86 -33.68 9.72
C ALA A 5 -47.81 -32.18 10.08
N PRO A 6 -46.93 -31.77 11.01
CA PRO A 6 -46.80 -30.36 11.41
C PRO A 6 -46.09 -29.55 10.32
N GLY A 7 -46.72 -28.45 9.92
CA GLY A 7 -46.14 -27.46 9.00
C GLY A 7 -44.94 -26.75 9.63
N LEU A 8 -43.83 -26.70 8.89
CA LEU A 8 -42.67 -25.87 9.21
C LEU A 8 -42.91 -24.43 8.73
N PRO A 9 -42.59 -23.41 9.53
CA PRO A 9 -42.63 -22.03 9.08
C PRO A 9 -41.47 -21.75 8.11
N ALA A 10 -41.82 -21.22 6.94
CA ALA A 10 -40.89 -20.64 5.99
C ALA A 10 -40.60 -19.19 6.44
N ASP A 11 -39.40 -18.96 6.95
CA ASP A 11 -38.85 -17.60 7.03
C ASP A 11 -37.31 -17.68 7.14
N PHE A 12 -36.67 -18.00 6.02
CA PHE A 12 -35.27 -17.65 5.78
C PHE A 12 -35.29 -16.49 4.79
N SER A 13 -35.31 -15.28 5.34
CA SER A 13 -34.93 -14.09 4.58
C SER A 13 -33.44 -14.21 4.28
N ASP A 14 -33.13 -14.74 3.10
CA ASP A 14 -31.81 -14.63 2.48
C ASP A 14 -31.56 -13.14 2.21
N ASP A 15 -31.01 -12.44 3.20
CA ASP A 15 -30.32 -11.17 2.99
C ASP A 15 -28.96 -11.50 2.32
N GLU A 16 -29.04 -11.98 1.09
CA GLU A 16 -27.91 -12.20 0.18
C GLU A 16 -27.44 -10.82 -0.30
N SER A 17 -26.77 -10.09 0.61
CA SER A 17 -25.86 -9.01 0.22
C SER A 17 -24.73 -9.62 -0.59
N ALA A 18 -24.99 -9.82 -1.88
CA ALA A 18 -24.01 -10.27 -2.84
C ALA A 18 -22.77 -9.34 -2.76
N PRO A 19 -21.56 -9.89 -2.67
CA PRO A 19 -20.36 -9.06 -2.67
C PRO A 19 -20.35 -8.22 -3.96
N PRO A 20 -19.92 -6.94 -3.90
CA PRO A 20 -19.87 -6.10 -5.08
C PRO A 20 -19.05 -6.82 -6.14
N ALA A 21 -19.69 -7.12 -7.28
CA ALA A 21 -19.10 -7.88 -8.37
C ALA A 21 -17.79 -7.20 -8.79
N ARG A 22 -16.65 -7.81 -8.45
CA ARG A 22 -15.33 -7.43 -8.96
C ARG A 22 -15.44 -7.38 -10.47
N SER A 23 -15.41 -6.20 -11.09
CA SER A 23 -15.74 -6.02 -12.51
C SER A 23 -14.85 -6.91 -13.39
N PRO A 24 -15.36 -8.03 -13.93
CA PRO A 24 -14.57 -8.96 -14.75
C PRO A 24 -14.11 -8.32 -16.08
N ALA A 25 -14.70 -7.17 -16.43
CA ALA A 25 -14.38 -6.40 -17.62
C ALA A 25 -12.93 -5.86 -17.63
N LEU A 26 -12.34 -5.56 -16.47
CA LEU A 26 -10.98 -5.01 -16.42
C LEU A 26 -9.96 -6.03 -16.91
N GLY A 27 -10.02 -7.27 -16.40
CA GLY A 27 -9.08 -8.33 -16.77
C GLY A 27 -9.16 -8.71 -18.25
N LEU A 28 -10.36 -8.78 -18.82
CA LEU A 28 -10.56 -9.11 -20.23
C LEU A 28 -10.05 -8.00 -21.16
N ALA A 29 -10.25 -6.73 -20.83
CA ALA A 29 -9.79 -5.61 -21.65
C ALA A 29 -8.26 -5.42 -21.60
N LEU A 30 -7.61 -5.82 -20.51
CA LEU A 30 -6.15 -5.74 -20.36
C LEU A 30 -5.41 -6.76 -21.23
N LEU A 31 -6.01 -7.93 -21.44
CA LEU A 31 -5.41 -9.02 -22.23
C LEU A 31 -5.79 -8.98 -23.72
N ASP A 32 -6.68 -8.06 -24.10
CA ASP A 32 -7.08 -7.92 -25.50
C ASP A 32 -5.92 -7.36 -26.34
N PRO A 33 -5.48 -8.06 -27.41
CA PRO A 33 -4.47 -7.53 -28.32
C PRO A 33 -4.96 -6.30 -29.07
N ASP A 34 -6.27 -6.11 -29.24
CA ASP A 34 -6.85 -4.92 -29.85
C ASP A 34 -6.82 -3.74 -28.88
N ARG A 35 -6.20 -2.63 -29.30
CA ARG A 35 -6.14 -1.40 -28.51
C ARG A 35 -7.51 -0.84 -28.19
N SER A 36 -8.46 -1.02 -29.10
CA SER A 36 -9.79 -0.42 -29.02
C SER A 36 -10.60 -0.87 -27.79
N ALA A 37 -10.41 -2.10 -27.31
CA ALA A 37 -11.10 -2.61 -26.13
C ALA A 37 -10.68 -1.87 -24.85
N PHE A 38 -9.38 -1.66 -24.69
CA PHE A 38 -8.84 -0.88 -23.58
C PHE A 38 -9.23 0.60 -23.69
N ASP A 39 -9.15 1.21 -24.87
CA ASP A 39 -9.50 2.63 -25.04
C ASP A 39 -10.98 2.88 -24.68
N ARG A 40 -11.87 1.92 -24.99
CA ARG A 40 -13.28 1.94 -24.56
C ARG A 40 -13.43 1.82 -23.04
N LEU A 41 -12.69 0.89 -22.41
CA LEU A 41 -12.67 0.73 -20.96
C LEU A 41 -12.19 2.02 -20.27
N ALA A 42 -11.05 2.56 -20.72
CA ALA A 42 -10.45 3.78 -20.16
C ALA A 42 -11.40 4.98 -20.31
N SER A 43 -11.99 5.17 -21.49
CA SER A 43 -12.99 6.21 -21.73
C SER A 43 -14.23 6.02 -20.85
N GLY A 44 -14.68 4.78 -20.66
CA GLY A 44 -15.81 4.45 -19.80
C GLY A 44 -15.55 4.72 -18.32
N LEU A 45 -14.34 4.44 -17.83
CA LEU A 45 -13.95 4.73 -16.44
C LEU A 45 -13.97 6.24 -16.16
N VAL A 46 -13.37 7.05 -17.04
CA VAL A 46 -13.34 8.51 -16.87
C VAL A 46 -14.72 9.14 -17.10
N ALA A 47 -15.51 8.63 -18.06
CA ALA A 47 -16.87 9.12 -18.28
C ALA A 47 -17.86 8.71 -17.17
N GLY A 48 -17.51 7.70 -16.37
CA GLY A 48 -18.32 7.20 -15.26
C GLY A 48 -18.22 8.01 -13.97
N VAL A 49 -17.28 8.97 -13.88
CA VAL A 49 -17.15 9.87 -12.73
C VAL A 49 -17.79 11.23 -13.01
N ASP A 50 -18.25 11.92 -11.96
CA ASP A 50 -18.76 13.28 -12.08
C ASP A 50 -17.62 14.22 -12.48
N ALA A 51 -17.75 14.87 -13.64
CA ALA A 51 -16.73 15.78 -14.16
C ALA A 51 -16.52 17.03 -13.29
N SER A 52 -17.46 17.35 -12.39
CA SER A 52 -17.28 18.43 -11.41
C SER A 52 -16.43 18.02 -10.21
N ASP A 53 -16.24 16.72 -10.00
CA ASP A 53 -15.40 16.15 -8.95
C ASP A 53 -13.97 15.92 -9.48
N ALA A 54 -13.14 16.97 -9.36
CA ALA A 54 -11.77 16.95 -9.83
C ALA A 54 -10.92 15.81 -9.20
N LEU A 55 -11.22 15.41 -7.96
CA LEU A 55 -10.49 14.33 -7.30
C LEU A 55 -10.89 12.97 -7.88
N ALA A 56 -12.19 12.73 -8.11
CA ALA A 56 -12.65 11.51 -8.76
C ALA A 56 -12.07 11.34 -10.17
N VAL A 57 -12.02 12.44 -10.96
CA VAL A 57 -11.40 12.46 -12.30
C VAL A 57 -9.92 12.07 -12.21
N LEU A 58 -9.16 12.70 -11.31
CA LEU A 58 -7.74 12.38 -11.11
C LEU A 58 -7.52 10.91 -10.73
N LEU A 59 -8.32 10.37 -9.80
CA LEU A 59 -8.20 8.97 -9.37
C LEU A 59 -8.55 7.99 -10.51
N ALA A 60 -9.56 8.31 -11.33
CA ALA A 60 -9.89 7.53 -12.51
C ALA A 60 -8.77 7.55 -13.56
N GLU A 61 -8.14 8.71 -13.81
CA GLU A 61 -6.99 8.82 -14.69
C GLU A 61 -5.78 8.02 -14.18
N LEU A 62 -5.50 8.07 -12.87
CA LEU A 62 -4.43 7.27 -12.25
C LEU A 62 -4.68 5.76 -12.42
N LEU A 63 -5.94 5.31 -12.28
CA LEU A 63 -6.32 3.93 -12.54
C LEU A 63 -6.09 3.56 -14.01
N VAL A 64 -6.47 4.42 -14.96
CA VAL A 64 -6.22 4.20 -16.40
C VAL A 64 -4.72 4.07 -16.69
N LEU A 65 -3.89 4.94 -16.12
CA LEU A 65 -2.43 4.88 -16.28
C LEU A 65 -1.85 3.58 -15.72
N ALA A 66 -2.32 3.14 -14.54
CA ALA A 66 -1.89 1.88 -13.94
C ALA A 66 -2.32 0.67 -14.78
N ALA A 67 -3.55 0.69 -15.30
CA ALA A 67 -4.08 -0.34 -16.20
C ALA A 67 -3.32 -0.39 -17.53
N GLU A 68 -2.94 0.75 -18.12
CA GLU A 68 -2.13 0.81 -19.34
C GLU A 68 -0.73 0.21 -19.10
N ARG A 69 -0.12 0.50 -17.95
CA ARG A 69 1.18 -0.10 -17.57
C ARG A 69 1.08 -1.61 -17.48
N LEU A 70 0.03 -2.12 -16.83
CA LEU A 70 -0.25 -3.56 -16.75
C LEU A 70 -0.39 -4.20 -18.12
N ARG A 71 -1.18 -3.58 -18.98
CA ARG A 71 -1.38 -4.05 -20.34
C ARG A 71 -0.06 -4.16 -21.10
N ARG A 72 0.78 -3.11 -21.04
CA ARG A 72 2.09 -3.11 -21.72
C ARG A 72 2.98 -4.24 -21.25
N LEU A 73 2.98 -4.52 -19.94
CA LEU A 73 3.76 -5.63 -19.37
C LEU A 73 3.21 -6.99 -19.78
N ALA A 74 1.89 -7.17 -19.76
CA ALA A 74 1.23 -8.38 -20.25
C ALA A 74 1.51 -8.64 -21.74
N LEU A 75 1.49 -7.60 -22.58
CA LEU A 75 1.85 -7.72 -24.00
C LEU A 75 3.34 -8.00 -24.23
N ALA A 76 4.20 -7.59 -23.28
CA ALA A 76 5.64 -7.85 -23.29
C ALA A 76 6.02 -9.17 -22.60
N GLU A 77 5.05 -9.98 -22.16
CA GLU A 77 5.30 -11.26 -21.51
C GLU A 77 6.10 -12.19 -22.45
N PRO A 78 7.22 -12.79 -21.99
CA PRO A 78 7.97 -13.75 -22.79
C PRO A 78 7.10 -14.94 -23.18
N ARG A 79 6.91 -15.16 -24.49
CA ARG A 79 6.07 -16.27 -24.99
C ARG A 79 6.77 -17.62 -24.98
N ASP A 80 8.10 -17.61 -25.03
CA ASP A 80 8.91 -18.80 -25.28
C ASP A 80 9.68 -19.28 -24.03
N GLY A 81 9.23 -18.95 -22.82
CA GLY A 81 9.90 -19.37 -21.60
C GLY A 81 9.24 -18.88 -20.31
N LEU A 82 9.85 -19.19 -19.17
CA LEU A 82 9.45 -18.61 -17.89
C LEU A 82 9.82 -17.11 -17.87
N PRO A 83 8.94 -16.22 -17.37
CA PRO A 83 9.26 -14.81 -17.28
C PRO A 83 10.49 -14.56 -16.39
N GLU A 84 11.33 -13.62 -16.79
CA GLU A 84 12.47 -13.20 -15.97
C GLU A 84 12.00 -12.53 -14.69
N LEU A 85 12.80 -12.63 -13.62
CA LEU A 85 12.45 -12.07 -12.31
C LEU A 85 12.16 -10.57 -12.37
N GLY A 86 12.88 -9.82 -13.22
CA GLY A 86 12.63 -8.39 -13.43
C GLY A 86 11.25 -8.11 -14.03
N TRP A 87 10.80 -8.94 -14.98
CA TRP A 87 9.44 -8.85 -15.53
C TRP A 87 8.40 -9.18 -14.47
N CYS A 88 8.58 -10.27 -13.71
CA CYS A 88 7.66 -10.66 -12.63
C CYS A 88 7.48 -9.54 -11.60
N ARG A 89 8.59 -8.88 -11.20
CA ARG A 89 8.55 -7.73 -10.29
C ARG A 89 7.82 -6.54 -10.90
N ALA A 90 8.11 -6.20 -12.15
CA ALA A 90 7.44 -5.11 -12.84
C ALA A 90 5.93 -5.36 -12.99
N GLN A 91 5.54 -6.60 -13.31
CA GLN A 91 4.15 -7.04 -13.39
C GLN A 91 3.46 -6.94 -12.03
N ALA A 92 4.06 -7.52 -10.98
CA ALA A 92 3.52 -7.45 -9.62
C ALA A 92 3.33 -6.00 -9.15
N LEU A 93 4.32 -5.13 -9.38
CA LEU A 93 4.25 -3.70 -9.07
C LEU A 93 3.11 -3.00 -9.84
N ALA A 94 2.95 -3.29 -11.13
CA ALA A 94 1.87 -2.72 -11.92
C ALA A 94 0.49 -3.19 -11.45
N GLU A 95 0.34 -4.47 -11.10
CA GLU A 95 -0.92 -5.07 -10.62
C GLU A 95 -1.36 -4.40 -9.33
N ARG A 96 -0.37 -4.18 -8.49
CA ARG A 96 -0.52 -3.55 -7.19
C ARG A 96 -0.89 -2.08 -7.29
N ASN A 97 -0.25 -1.33 -8.18
CA ASN A 97 -0.59 0.07 -8.43
C ASN A 97 -2.02 0.20 -8.98
N ALA A 98 -2.45 -0.70 -9.87
CA ALA A 98 -3.81 -0.70 -10.39
C ALA A 98 -4.84 -1.03 -9.30
N ARG A 99 -4.55 -2.03 -8.45
CA ARG A 99 -5.41 -2.37 -7.29
C ARG A 99 -5.50 -1.20 -6.29
N ALA A 100 -4.39 -0.52 -6.01
CA ALA A 100 -4.37 0.64 -5.11
C ALA A 100 -5.19 1.81 -5.69
N ALA A 101 -4.99 2.14 -6.97
CA ALA A 101 -5.75 3.19 -7.64
C ALA A 101 -7.26 2.88 -7.68
N LEU A 102 -7.63 1.63 -7.96
CA LEU A 102 -9.03 1.19 -7.95
C LEU A 102 -9.66 1.33 -6.57
N ARG A 103 -8.97 0.88 -5.51
CA ARG A 103 -9.44 1.00 -4.13
C ARG A 103 -9.62 2.45 -3.72
N GLU A 104 -8.68 3.33 -4.08
CA GLU A 104 -8.80 4.75 -3.73
C GLU A 104 -9.99 5.42 -4.44
N LEU A 105 -10.20 5.10 -5.73
CA LEU A 105 -11.38 5.57 -6.46
C LEU A 105 -12.68 5.07 -5.82
N GLN A 106 -12.75 3.79 -5.44
CA GLN A 106 -13.91 3.22 -4.74
C GLN A 106 -14.16 3.89 -3.40
N ARG A 107 -13.12 4.04 -2.56
CA ARG A 107 -13.22 4.73 -1.26
C ARG A 107 -13.75 6.16 -1.42
N HIS A 108 -13.30 6.86 -2.46
CA HIS A 108 -13.78 8.22 -2.76
C HIS A 108 -15.26 8.22 -3.17
N GLN A 109 -15.66 7.31 -4.05
CA GLN A 109 -17.07 7.16 -4.47
C GLN A 109 -17.98 6.80 -3.30
N ASP A 110 -17.56 5.89 -2.43
CA ASP A 110 -18.31 5.49 -1.23
C ASP A 110 -18.50 6.67 -0.26
N ARG A 111 -17.45 7.49 -0.07
CA ARG A 111 -17.53 8.72 0.74
C ARG A 111 -18.47 9.77 0.11
N ALA A 112 -18.47 9.88 -1.21
CA ALA A 112 -19.33 10.82 -1.93
C ALA A 112 -20.80 10.38 -1.95
N ALA A 113 -21.06 9.07 -1.97
CA ALA A 113 -22.41 8.49 -1.91
C ALA A 113 -22.99 8.43 -0.49
N GLY A 114 -22.13 8.43 0.53
CA GLY A 114 -22.54 8.41 1.94
C GLY A 114 -23.39 9.61 2.34
N PRO A 115 -24.22 9.48 3.39
CA PRO A 115 -24.97 10.62 3.92
C PRO A 115 -23.98 11.74 4.31
N PRO A 116 -24.35 13.01 4.09
CA PRO A 116 -23.48 14.13 4.48
C PRO A 116 -23.08 13.94 5.94
N PRO A 117 -21.80 14.17 6.28
CA PRO A 117 -21.33 13.98 7.64
C PRO A 117 -22.26 14.76 8.59
N PRO A 118 -22.67 14.17 9.71
CA PRO A 118 -23.56 14.85 10.65
C PRO A 118 -22.97 16.21 10.95
N ALA A 119 -23.80 17.26 10.86
CA ALA A 119 -23.38 18.63 11.13
C ALA A 119 -22.53 18.63 12.41
N PRO A 120 -21.33 19.24 12.39
CA PRO A 120 -20.43 19.17 13.53
C PRO A 120 -21.20 19.60 14.77
N SER A 121 -21.41 18.66 15.69
CA SER A 121 -22.00 18.98 16.99
C SER A 121 -21.20 20.13 17.57
N PRO A 122 -21.85 21.21 18.06
CA PRO A 122 -21.15 22.37 18.59
C PRO A 122 -20.15 21.89 19.64
N GLY A 123 -18.87 21.91 19.25
CA GLY A 123 -17.81 21.38 20.07
C GLY A 123 -17.78 22.11 21.42
N PRO A 124 -17.36 21.44 22.50
CA PRO A 124 -17.14 22.11 23.77
C PRO A 124 -16.21 23.30 23.56
N LYS A 125 -16.61 24.47 24.09
CA LYS A 125 -15.88 25.74 23.97
C LYS A 125 -14.39 25.51 24.25
N PRO A 126 -13.48 26.05 23.41
CA PRO A 126 -12.05 25.96 23.65
C PRO A 126 -11.74 26.54 25.04
N ARG A 127 -11.18 25.71 25.93
CA ARG A 127 -10.66 26.18 27.21
C ARG A 127 -9.51 27.13 26.91
N ALA A 128 -9.68 28.40 27.26
CA ALA A 128 -8.60 29.39 27.25
C ALA A 128 -7.48 28.93 28.19
N LYS A 129 -6.38 28.43 27.61
CA LYS A 129 -5.08 28.34 28.30
C LYS A 129 -4.32 29.63 27.99
N ALA A 130 -4.51 30.63 28.84
CA ALA A 130 -3.58 31.75 28.97
C ALA A 130 -2.53 31.33 30.00
N GLY A 131 -1.39 30.85 29.52
CA GLY A 131 -0.15 30.76 30.29
C GLY A 131 0.90 31.59 29.57
N PRO A 132 1.65 32.46 30.27
CA PRO A 132 2.69 33.28 29.65
C PRO A 132 3.78 32.40 29.05
N THR A 133 4.08 32.66 27.77
CA THR A 133 5.22 32.08 27.04
C THR A 133 6.51 32.44 27.78
N PRO A 134 7.31 31.46 28.25
CA PRO A 134 8.66 31.73 28.75
C PRO A 134 9.52 32.29 27.61
N GLU A 135 10.34 33.30 27.91
CA GLU A 135 11.32 33.84 26.96
C GLU A 135 12.20 32.72 26.38
N PRO A 136 12.56 32.80 25.09
CA PRO A 136 13.48 31.84 24.48
C PRO A 136 14.86 32.00 25.12
N GLY A 137 15.22 31.05 25.97
CA GLY A 137 16.62 30.84 26.34
C GLY A 137 17.42 30.53 25.08
N PRO A 138 18.74 30.84 25.07
CA PRO A 138 19.60 30.61 23.92
C PRO A 138 19.48 29.15 23.47
N GLU A 139 19.09 28.95 22.20
CA GLU A 139 19.07 27.64 21.55
C GLU A 139 20.42 26.96 21.81
N PRO A 140 20.45 25.79 22.48
CA PRO A 140 21.64 24.97 22.52
C PRO A 140 22.02 24.71 21.06
N VAL A 141 23.23 25.10 20.68
CA VAL A 141 23.79 24.73 19.39
C VAL A 141 23.83 23.21 19.38
N GLU A 142 22.83 22.58 18.73
CA GLU A 142 22.76 21.14 18.56
C GLU A 142 24.07 20.72 17.90
N ALA A 143 24.85 19.93 18.64
CA ALA A 143 26.08 19.38 18.10
C ALA A 143 25.72 18.60 16.82
N PRO A 144 26.53 18.73 15.75
CA PRO A 144 26.26 18.01 14.52
C PRO A 144 26.07 16.51 14.83
N PRO A 145 25.03 15.86 14.29
CA PRO A 145 24.76 14.45 14.57
C PRO A 145 26.01 13.64 14.26
N ALA A 146 26.38 12.74 15.18
CA ALA A 146 27.52 11.87 14.98
C ALA A 146 27.35 11.10 13.67
N PRO A 147 28.41 10.92 12.86
CA PRO A 147 28.32 10.15 11.62
C PRO A 147 27.84 8.74 11.96
N VAL A 148 26.79 8.31 11.26
CA VAL A 148 26.27 6.96 11.37
C VAL A 148 27.39 5.99 10.97
N PRO A 149 27.73 4.98 11.78
CA PRO A 149 28.76 4.01 11.43
C PRO A 149 28.45 3.38 10.07
N GLU A 150 29.44 3.33 9.18
CA GLU A 150 29.29 2.58 7.93
C GLU A 150 29.10 1.10 8.25
N SER A 151 28.07 0.48 7.68
CA SER A 151 27.83 -0.95 7.88
C SER A 151 28.97 -1.77 7.28
N THR A 152 29.46 -2.76 8.03
CA THR A 152 30.47 -3.69 7.52
C THR A 152 29.86 -4.63 6.47
N PRO A 153 30.67 -5.22 5.58
CA PRO A 153 30.19 -6.23 4.63
C PRO A 153 29.49 -7.41 5.34
N GLU A 154 29.97 -7.80 6.52
CA GLU A 154 29.39 -8.86 7.34
C GLU A 154 27.99 -8.48 7.84
N GLU A 155 27.80 -7.25 8.34
CA GLU A 155 26.49 -6.75 8.76
C GLU A 155 25.50 -6.66 7.60
N VAL A 156 25.97 -6.25 6.41
CA VAL A 156 25.14 -6.21 5.20
C VAL A 156 24.69 -7.62 4.80
N ALA A 157 25.59 -8.60 4.83
CA ALA A 157 25.27 -9.99 4.54
C ALA A 157 24.30 -10.58 5.58
N GLU A 158 24.52 -10.29 6.87
CA GLU A 158 23.63 -10.72 7.96
C GLU A 158 22.23 -10.12 7.80
N ALA A 159 22.13 -8.81 7.55
CA ALA A 159 20.86 -8.13 7.36
C ALA A 159 20.09 -8.66 6.13
N SER A 160 20.79 -9.02 5.05
CA SER A 160 20.18 -9.68 3.90
C SER A 160 19.66 -11.07 4.24
N ALA A 161 20.43 -11.89 4.97
CA ALA A 161 20.06 -13.26 5.32
C ALA A 161 18.94 -13.32 6.38
N HIS A 162 18.89 -12.32 7.26
CA HIS A 162 17.97 -12.25 8.40
C HIS A 162 17.09 -11.01 8.35
N TRP A 163 16.66 -10.59 7.15
CA TRP A 163 15.92 -9.34 6.92
C TRP A 163 14.65 -9.21 7.77
N ARG A 164 14.03 -10.32 8.16
CA ARG A 164 12.86 -10.37 9.08
C ARG A 164 13.14 -9.80 10.48
N ARG A 165 14.41 -9.67 10.88
CA ARG A 165 14.79 -8.96 12.12
C ARG A 165 14.75 -7.44 11.96
N HIS A 166 14.77 -6.96 10.73
CA HIS A 166 14.83 -5.54 10.39
C HIS A 166 13.48 -5.00 9.92
N ILE A 167 12.60 -5.89 9.43
CA ILE A 167 11.33 -5.53 8.79
C ILE A 167 10.19 -6.31 9.43
N ALA A 168 9.11 -5.61 9.74
CA ALA A 168 7.85 -6.21 10.16
C ALA A 168 6.68 -5.39 9.61
N LEU A 169 5.50 -6.01 9.50
CA LEU A 169 4.26 -5.25 9.36
C LEU A 169 3.86 -4.72 10.74
N VAL A 170 3.81 -3.41 10.91
CA VAL A 170 3.50 -2.78 12.19
C VAL A 170 2.17 -2.04 12.09
N ARG A 171 1.10 -2.64 12.63
CA ARG A 171 -0.28 -2.17 12.41
C ARG A 171 -0.54 -0.76 12.93
N GLY A 172 0.12 -0.36 14.02
CA GLY A 172 0.06 1.00 14.55
C GLY A 172 0.70 2.07 13.64
N ILE A 173 1.51 1.67 12.66
CA ILE A 173 2.15 2.57 11.68
C ILE A 173 1.49 2.42 10.31
N SER A 174 1.41 1.19 9.80
CA SER A 174 0.82 0.86 8.51
C SER A 174 0.22 -0.55 8.58
N GLU A 175 -1.06 -0.67 8.25
CA GLU A 175 -1.74 -1.96 8.16
C GLU A 175 -1.40 -2.69 6.85
N GLU A 176 -0.96 -1.95 5.84
CA GLU A 176 -0.75 -2.49 4.49
C GLU A 176 0.74 -2.71 4.18
N TRP A 177 1.64 -1.90 4.71
CA TRP A 177 3.03 -1.86 4.27
C TRP A 177 4.01 -2.31 5.35
N PRO A 178 4.93 -3.26 5.04
CA PRO A 178 6.05 -3.56 5.92
C PRO A 178 6.86 -2.32 6.22
N ILE A 179 7.33 -2.26 7.46
CA ILE A 179 8.08 -1.16 8.03
C ILE A 179 9.49 -1.64 8.37
N LEU A 180 10.49 -0.86 7.97
CA LEU A 180 11.85 -0.93 8.51
C LEU A 180 11.80 -0.50 9.98
N LEU A 181 12.01 -1.44 10.90
CA LEU A 181 11.83 -1.23 12.35
C LEU A 181 12.67 -0.06 12.89
N ARG A 182 13.90 0.08 12.38
CA ARG A 182 14.85 1.11 12.85
C ARG A 182 14.46 2.52 12.44
N THR A 183 14.05 2.71 11.18
CA THR A 183 13.75 4.03 10.61
C THR A 183 12.26 4.36 10.59
N ARG A 184 11.41 3.35 10.88
CA ARG A 184 9.94 3.44 10.81
C ARG A 184 9.42 3.79 9.41
N ARG A 185 10.20 3.48 8.37
CA ARG A 185 9.85 3.76 6.97
C ARG A 185 9.24 2.54 6.30
N GLU A 186 8.32 2.77 5.38
CA GLU A 186 7.78 1.70 4.55
C GLU A 186 8.87 1.12 3.64
N VAL A 187 8.97 -0.20 3.60
CA VAL A 187 9.94 -0.93 2.78
C VAL A 187 9.74 -0.60 1.31
N GLU A 188 8.49 -0.50 0.87
CA GLU A 188 8.19 -0.14 -0.52
C GLU A 188 8.75 1.23 -0.91
N ALA A 189 8.62 2.23 -0.02
CA ALA A 189 9.13 3.57 -0.29
C ALA A 189 10.64 3.58 -0.52
N VAL A 190 11.38 2.61 0.05
CA VAL A 190 12.81 2.41 -0.21
C VAL A 190 13.03 1.56 -1.47
N ALA A 191 12.27 0.47 -1.62
CA ALA A 191 12.40 -0.47 -2.73
C ALA A 191 12.12 0.18 -4.10
N ALA A 192 11.16 1.11 -4.17
CA ALA A 192 10.82 1.85 -5.38
C ALA A 192 12.03 2.57 -5.99
N TRP A 193 12.95 3.11 -5.16
CA TRP A 193 14.14 3.80 -5.67
C TRP A 193 15.12 2.84 -6.36
N PHE A 194 15.19 1.58 -5.94
CA PHE A 194 15.99 0.59 -6.65
C PHE A 194 15.42 0.31 -8.05
N GLY A 195 14.08 0.33 -8.19
CA GLY A 195 13.40 0.26 -9.48
C GLY A 195 13.76 1.41 -10.42
N ASP A 196 14.03 2.59 -9.86
CA ASP A 196 14.48 3.79 -10.59
C ASP A 196 16.00 3.81 -10.87
N GLY A 197 16.73 2.74 -10.51
CA GLY A 197 18.16 2.59 -10.77
C GLY A 197 19.05 3.45 -9.86
N LYS A 198 18.54 3.88 -8.71
CA LYS A 198 19.26 4.72 -7.75
C LYS A 198 20.28 3.90 -6.96
N THR A 199 21.43 4.49 -6.68
CA THR A 199 22.49 3.82 -5.92
C THR A 199 22.26 3.93 -4.41
N ASP A 200 22.86 3.02 -3.64
CA ASP A 200 22.79 3.05 -2.17
C ASP A 200 23.24 4.40 -1.60
N ASP A 201 24.34 4.96 -2.12
CA ASP A 201 24.86 6.24 -1.66
C ASP A 201 23.94 7.42 -2.00
N GLU A 202 23.20 7.35 -3.12
CA GLU A 202 22.17 8.33 -3.44
C GLU A 202 21.00 8.24 -2.45
N LEU A 203 20.49 7.04 -2.18
CA LEU A 203 19.41 6.84 -1.20
C LEU A 203 19.82 7.34 0.18
N MET A 204 21.01 6.97 0.66
CA MET A 204 21.50 7.40 1.98
C MET A 204 21.74 8.91 2.05
N ARG A 205 21.97 9.60 0.92
CA ARG A 205 22.01 11.06 0.89
C ARG A 205 20.64 11.69 1.13
N TRP A 206 19.58 11.10 0.58
CA TRP A 206 18.19 11.58 0.77
C TRP A 206 17.61 11.13 2.11
N TYR A 207 18.03 9.98 2.60
CA TYR A 207 17.61 9.37 3.86
C TYR A 207 18.85 9.05 4.70
N PRO A 208 19.43 10.07 5.38
CA PRO A 208 20.66 9.91 6.15
C PRO A 208 20.49 8.96 7.35
N ASP A 209 19.26 8.64 7.71
CA ASP A 209 18.92 7.65 8.71
C ASP A 209 18.99 6.21 8.19
N LEU A 210 19.08 5.95 6.88
CA LEU A 210 19.24 4.60 6.31
C LEU A 210 20.69 4.13 6.33
N SER A 211 20.89 2.83 6.56
CA SER A 211 22.19 2.17 6.47
C SER A 211 22.22 1.18 5.32
N ARG A 212 23.43 0.77 4.86
CA ARG A 212 23.57 -0.27 3.84
C ARG A 212 22.93 -1.60 4.28
N ALA A 213 22.94 -1.90 5.59
CA ALA A 213 22.25 -3.06 6.14
C ALA A 213 20.73 -2.98 5.97
N ASP A 214 20.11 -1.81 6.18
CA ASP A 214 18.66 -1.63 5.94
C ASP A 214 18.32 -1.78 4.46
N LEU A 215 19.16 -1.23 3.57
CA LEU A 215 18.99 -1.36 2.12
C LEU A 215 19.09 -2.82 1.67
N ALA A 216 20.01 -3.58 2.25
CA ALA A 216 20.12 -5.02 2.02
C ALA A 216 18.90 -5.80 2.53
N ALA A 217 18.39 -5.48 3.73
CA ALA A 217 17.16 -6.07 4.25
C ALA A 217 15.95 -5.76 3.35
N CYS A 218 15.83 -4.51 2.85
CA CYS A 218 14.77 -4.13 1.90
C CYS A 218 14.85 -4.93 0.61
N ARG A 219 16.05 -5.07 0.02
CA ARG A 219 16.24 -5.87 -1.19
C ARG A 219 15.90 -7.34 -0.98
N ALA A 220 16.23 -7.91 0.18
CA ALA A 220 15.89 -9.29 0.50
C ALA A 220 14.36 -9.47 0.69
N CYS A 221 13.70 -8.54 1.37
CA CYS A 221 12.25 -8.51 1.51
C CYS A 221 11.53 -8.38 0.16
N ASP A 222 11.97 -7.46 -0.70
CA ASP A 222 11.47 -7.29 -2.07
C ASP A 222 11.72 -8.53 -2.94
N ALA A 223 12.89 -9.16 -2.83
CA ALA A 223 13.20 -10.37 -3.56
C ALA A 223 12.29 -11.55 -3.18
N GLU A 224 11.78 -11.58 -1.94
CA GLU A 224 10.76 -12.54 -1.50
C GLU A 224 9.31 -12.12 -1.89
N GLY A 225 9.12 -10.96 -2.52
CA GLY A 225 7.81 -10.44 -2.90
C GLY A 225 6.98 -9.95 -1.71
N LEU A 226 7.65 -9.59 -0.60
CA LEU A 226 7.01 -9.24 0.66
C LEU A 226 7.04 -7.73 0.97
N CYS A 227 7.32 -6.88 -0.02
CA CYS A 227 7.37 -5.41 0.14
C CYS A 227 6.00 -4.72 0.29
N GLY A 228 4.88 -5.44 0.22
CA GLY A 228 3.51 -4.91 0.38
C GLY A 228 2.91 -4.35 -0.92
N PRO A 229 1.71 -3.72 -0.90
CA PRO A 229 0.78 -3.65 0.20
C PRO A 229 0.07 -4.99 0.37
N PHE A 230 -0.23 -5.30 1.61
CA PHE A 230 -1.11 -6.38 1.99
C PHE A 230 -2.49 -5.79 2.28
N ASP A 231 -3.53 -6.40 1.72
CA ASP A 231 -4.89 -6.07 2.09
C ASP A 231 -5.31 -7.01 3.24
N PRO A 232 -5.67 -6.50 4.42
CA PRO A 232 -6.24 -7.32 5.48
C PRO A 232 -7.50 -8.09 5.04
N ALA A 233 -8.21 -7.60 4.01
CA ALA A 233 -9.36 -8.28 3.42
C ALA A 233 -9.00 -9.45 2.48
N ASP A 234 -7.76 -9.51 1.97
CA ASP A 234 -7.29 -10.61 1.10
C ASP A 234 -6.94 -11.88 1.91
N GLY A 235 -6.98 -11.82 3.25
CA GLY A 235 -6.79 -12.95 4.15
C GLY A 235 -5.65 -12.73 5.15
N PRO A 236 -5.12 -13.81 5.76
CA PRO A 236 -4.00 -13.69 6.68
C PRO A 236 -2.75 -13.18 5.96
N TYR A 237 -1.92 -12.41 6.68
CA TYR A 237 -0.64 -11.95 6.16
C TYR A 237 0.25 -13.12 5.70
N PRO A 238 1.07 -12.91 4.66
CA PRO A 238 1.89 -13.97 4.10
C PRO A 238 2.81 -14.58 5.17
N PRO A 239 3.00 -15.92 5.13
CA PRO A 239 3.80 -16.59 6.14
C PRO A 239 5.24 -16.07 6.13
N GLY A 240 5.78 -15.85 7.33
CA GLY A 240 7.16 -15.42 7.52
C GLY A 240 7.36 -13.91 7.56
N LEU A 241 6.36 -13.07 7.29
CA LEU A 241 6.42 -11.64 7.62
C LEU A 241 6.05 -11.47 9.10
N PRO A 242 6.93 -10.93 9.96
CA PRO A 242 6.55 -10.63 11.35
C PRO A 242 5.46 -9.56 11.37
N VAL A 243 4.42 -9.76 12.18
CA VAL A 243 3.32 -8.80 12.36
C VAL A 243 3.34 -8.34 13.81
N LEU A 244 3.42 -7.03 14.01
CA LEU A 244 3.45 -6.36 15.31
C LEU A 244 2.25 -5.42 15.40
N ASP A 245 1.62 -5.34 16.57
CA ASP A 245 0.54 -4.36 16.79
C ASP A 245 1.11 -2.94 16.90
N ASP A 246 2.24 -2.77 17.58
CA ASP A 246 2.97 -1.50 17.71
C ASP A 246 4.49 -1.75 17.75
N LEU A 247 5.28 -0.69 17.57
CA LEU A 247 6.72 -0.76 17.79
C LEU A 247 7.02 -0.83 19.29
N PRO A 248 8.09 -1.56 19.69
CA PRO A 248 8.59 -1.43 21.05
C PRO A 248 8.99 0.03 21.30
N ASP A 249 8.50 0.59 22.40
CA ASP A 249 8.84 1.93 22.87
C ASP A 249 10.32 1.98 23.28
N GLY A 250 11.21 2.23 22.32
CA GLY A 250 12.61 2.58 22.60
C GLY A 250 13.61 2.05 21.59
N PRO A 251 14.84 2.60 21.59
CA PRO A 251 15.97 1.92 20.98
C PRO A 251 16.13 0.60 21.74
N GLY A 252 15.85 -0.52 21.05
CA GLY A 252 16.18 -1.84 21.59
C GLY A 252 17.65 -1.88 22.02
N PRO A 253 17.98 -2.66 23.06
CA PRO A 253 19.34 -2.74 23.61
C PRO A 253 20.39 -3.13 22.56
#